data_AF-A0A3S4CCI5-F1
#
_entry.id   AF-A0A3S4CCI5-F1
#
_cell.length_a   1.000
_cell.length_b   1.000
_cell.length_c   1.000
_cell.angle_alpha   90.00
_cell.angle_beta   90.00
_cell.angle_gamma   90.00
#
_symmetry.space_group_name_H-M   'P 1'
#
loop_
_entity.id
_entity.type
_entity.pdbx_description
1 polymer ?
#
loop_
_entity_poly.entity_id
_entity_poly.type
_entity_poly.pdbx_seq_one_letter_code
_entity_poly.pdbx_strand_id
1 'polypeptide(L)'
;MSTVTFRDRDGKLVDVPTVTATRLKNEFGTVFEQAALEGAVVITKHNIPKAVLLSYAEFEALTAGTPALDDLTERFDALLAAMQTPEAKAGVAAAFDATPDQLGAAAVKAARTTRRR
;
A
#
# COMPACT_ATOMS: atom_id res chain seq x y z
N MET A 1 -3.02 23.09 20.94
CA MET A 1 -2.30 23.10 19.64
C MET A 1 -2.81 21.92 18.86
N SER A 2 -3.34 22.11 17.66
CA SER A 2 -3.80 21.02 16.80
C SER A 2 -2.57 20.31 16.25
N THR A 3 -2.31 19.10 16.75
CA THR A 3 -1.21 18.27 16.27
C THR A 3 -1.54 17.82 14.85
N VAL A 4 -0.63 18.10 13.91
CA VAL A 4 -0.76 17.60 12.54
C VAL A 4 -0.03 16.26 12.50
N THR A 5 -0.75 15.20 12.15
CA THR A 5 -0.18 13.84 12.00
C THR A 5 -0.02 13.50 10.53
N PHE A 6 1.05 12.80 10.15
CA PHE A 6 1.18 12.18 8.83
C PHE A 6 1.65 10.73 8.94
N ARG A 7 1.54 9.96 7.85
CA ARG A 7 2.12 8.61 7.78
C ARG A 7 3.56 8.71 7.33
N ASP A 8 4.47 8.24 8.17
CA ASP A 8 5.89 8.14 7.84
C ASP A 8 6.16 7.02 6.80
N ARG A 9 7.42 6.88 6.40
CA ARG A 9 7.90 5.81 5.50
C ARG A 9 7.64 4.39 5.99
N ASP A 10 7.46 4.18 7.28
CA ASP A 10 7.09 2.89 7.87
C ASP A 10 5.57 2.66 7.85
N GLY A 11 4.79 3.65 7.37
CA GLY A 11 3.33 3.66 7.38
C GLY A 11 2.72 4.02 8.74
N LYS A 12 3.52 4.48 9.71
CA LYS A 12 3.05 4.82 11.06
C LYS A 12 2.56 6.26 11.11
N LEU A 13 1.48 6.49 11.85
CA LEU A 13 1.02 7.85 12.14
C LEU A 13 1.97 8.48 13.16
N VAL A 14 2.65 9.55 12.75
CA VAL A 14 3.57 10.30 13.59
C VAL A 14 3.14 11.76 13.70
N ASP A 15 3.34 12.34 14.87
CA ASP A 15 3.10 13.75 15.12
C ASP A 15 4.18 14.59 14.46
N VAL A 16 3.77 15.63 13.73
CA VAL A 16 4.69 16.51 13.00
C VAL A 16 4.90 17.81 13.77
N PRO A 17 6.16 18.20 14.02
CA PRO A 17 6.49 19.49 14.58
C PRO A 17 5.91 20.61 13.72
N THR A 18 5.40 21.65 14.39
CA THR A 18 4.88 22.83 13.72
C THR A 18 5.79 24.02 13.98
N VAL A 19 6.18 24.72 12.92
CA VAL A 19 6.97 25.96 12.99
C VAL A 19 6.25 27.09 12.26
N THR A 20 6.52 28.32 12.68
CA THR A 20 5.96 29.51 12.02
C THR A 20 6.78 29.87 10.79
N ALA A 21 6.14 30.51 9.81
CA ALA A 21 6.81 31.03 8.62
C ALA A 21 7.90 32.05 8.97
N THR A 22 7.71 32.81 10.07
CA THR A 22 8.73 33.73 10.60
C THR A 22 9.96 32.98 11.08
N ARG A 23 9.78 31.88 11.83
CA ARG A 23 10.90 31.04 12.29
C ARG A 23 11.61 30.40 11.12
N LEU A 24 10.88 29.83 10.16
CA LEU A 24 11.48 29.27 8.94
C LEU A 24 12.34 30.29 8.20
N LYS A 25 11.85 31.54 8.06
CA LYS A 25 12.59 32.61 7.37
C LYS A 25 13.90 32.97 8.08
N ASN A 26 13.90 32.98 9.41
CA ASN A 26 15.03 33.45 10.22
C ASN A 26 16.01 32.33 10.60
N GLU A 27 15.52 31.10 10.73
CA GLU A 27 16.26 29.93 11.23
C GLU A 27 16.21 28.77 10.22
N PHE A 28 16.29 29.09 8.91
CA PHE A 28 16.11 28.10 7.86
C PHE A 28 17.00 26.87 8.04
N GLY A 29 18.29 27.06 8.33
CA GLY A 29 19.23 25.95 8.52
C GLY A 29 18.81 25.00 9.65
N THR A 30 18.38 25.54 10.79
CA THR A 30 17.91 24.73 11.92
C THR A 30 16.62 23.98 11.59
N VAL A 31 15.68 24.64 10.91
CA VAL A 31 14.42 23.99 10.50
C VAL A 31 14.66 22.93 9.43
N PHE A 32 15.64 23.13 8.55
CA PHE A 32 16.05 22.16 7.54
C PHE A 32 16.66 20.92 8.18
N GLU A 33 17.61 21.07 9.10
CA GLU A 33 18.20 19.96 9.85
C GLU A 33 17.13 19.23 10.68
N GLN A 34 16.19 19.97 11.28
CA GLN A 34 15.07 19.38 12.00
C GLN A 34 14.22 18.50 11.08
N ALA A 35 13.84 18.98 9.89
CA ALA A 35 13.09 18.17 8.94
C ALA A 35 13.88 16.97 8.41
N ALA A 36 15.20 17.10 8.26
CA ALA A 36 16.07 15.98 7.86
C ALA A 36 16.15 14.88 8.92
N LEU A 37 16.17 15.25 10.21
CA LEU A 37 16.23 14.32 11.34
C LEU A 37 14.88 13.72 11.72
N GLU A 38 13.85 14.55 11.81
CA GLU A 38 12.49 14.17 12.27
C GLU A 38 11.57 13.74 11.12
N GLY A 39 12.05 13.84 9.88
CA GLY A 39 11.36 13.39 8.67
C GLY A 39 10.41 14.43 8.07
N ALA A 40 9.74 15.24 8.89
CA ALA A 40 8.81 16.26 8.42
C ALA A 40 8.67 17.45 9.40
N VAL A 41 8.34 18.63 8.88
CA VAL A 41 7.96 19.81 9.66
C VAL A 41 6.82 20.57 8.97
N VAL A 42 5.77 20.93 9.69
CA VAL A 42 4.67 21.76 9.19
C VAL A 42 5.00 23.24 9.35
N ILE A 43 4.88 23.99 8.26
CA ILE A 43 5.02 25.45 8.25
C ILE A 43 3.63 26.09 8.35
N THR A 44 3.46 26.96 9.36
CA THR A 44 2.25 27.77 9.56
C THR A 44 2.47 29.23 9.24
N LYS A 45 1.46 29.89 8.67
CA LYS A 45 1.40 31.35 8.53
C LYS A 45 0.17 31.84 9.28
N HIS A 46 0.36 32.76 10.23
CA HIS A 46 -0.71 33.22 11.13
C HIS A 46 -1.47 32.06 11.80
N ASN A 47 -0.74 31.06 12.30
CA ASN A 47 -1.27 29.83 12.91
C ASN A 47 -2.10 28.92 11.97
N ILE A 48 -2.07 29.17 10.65
CA ILE A 48 -2.73 28.33 9.65
C ILE A 48 -1.65 27.51 8.92
N PRO A 49 -1.72 26.17 8.89
CA PRO A 49 -0.81 25.34 8.09
C PRO A 49 -0.84 25.76 6.62
N LYS A 50 0.33 25.93 6.00
CA LYS A 50 0.47 26.35 4.58
C LYS A 50 1.38 25.47 3.75
N ALA A 51 2.39 24.86 4.35
CA ALA A 51 3.33 23.99 3.67
C ALA A 51 3.89 22.94 4.63
N VAL A 52 4.49 21.90 4.08
CA VAL A 52 5.24 20.89 4.82
C VAL A 52 6.62 20.80 4.19
N LEU A 53 7.66 20.82 5.02
CA LEU A 53 9.02 20.49 4.62
C LEU A 53 9.27 19.03 4.98
N LEU A 54 9.69 18.23 4.00
CA LEU A 54 9.97 16.81 4.17
C LEU A 54 11.45 16.53 3.94
N SER A 55 11.98 15.55 4.65
CA SER A 55 13.26 14.96 4.27
C SER A 55 13.12 14.29 2.89
N TYR A 56 14.22 14.24 2.15
CA TYR A 56 14.20 13.61 0.83
C TYR A 56 13.87 12.11 0.90
N ALA A 57 14.37 11.39 1.91
CA ALA A 57 14.05 9.99 2.13
C ALA A 57 12.55 9.76 2.37
N GLU A 58 11.89 10.67 3.09
CA GLU A 58 10.44 10.63 3.33
C GLU A 58 9.66 10.90 2.04
N PHE A 59 10.11 11.85 1.23
CA PHE A 59 9.55 12.11 -0.10
C PHE A 59 9.68 10.89 -1.03
N GLU A 60 10.85 10.24 -1.06
CA GLU A 60 11.05 9.02 -1.86
C GLU A 60 10.14 7.88 -1.39
N ALA A 61 9.99 7.67 -0.09
CA ALA A 61 9.10 6.64 0.43
C ALA A 61 7.62 6.90 0.06
N LEU A 62 7.18 8.16 0.16
CA LEU A 62 5.82 8.55 -0.23
C LEU A 62 5.56 8.38 -1.73
N THR A 63 6.57 8.63 -2.57
CA THR A 63 6.45 8.49 -4.03
C THR A 63 6.64 7.04 -4.51
N ALA A 64 7.43 6.22 -3.80
CA ALA A 64 7.63 4.81 -4.09
C ALA A 64 6.42 3.92 -3.69
N GLY A 65 5.63 4.34 -2.70
CA GLY A 65 4.51 3.57 -2.15
C GLY A 65 3.24 3.55 -3.03
N THR A 66 3.23 4.20 -4.19
CA THR A 66 2.17 4.00 -5.18
C THR A 66 2.67 2.92 -6.15
N PRO A 67 2.36 1.62 -5.95
CA PRO A 67 2.46 0.69 -7.07
C PRO A 67 1.70 1.35 -8.21
N ALA A 68 2.32 1.46 -9.38
CA ALA A 68 1.64 2.00 -10.55
C ALA A 68 0.30 1.27 -10.59
N LEU A 69 -0.82 2.00 -10.51
CA LEU A 69 -2.15 1.39 -10.54
C LEU A 69 -2.27 0.43 -11.74
N ASP A 70 -1.49 0.73 -12.78
CA ASP A 70 -1.25 -0.07 -13.97
C ASP A 70 -0.76 -1.50 -13.63
N ASP A 71 0.27 -1.70 -12.80
CA ASP A 71 0.78 -3.03 -12.41
C ASP A 71 -0.29 -3.87 -11.68
N LEU A 72 -1.09 -3.20 -10.84
CA LEU A 72 -2.16 -3.87 -10.10
C LEU A 72 -3.34 -4.23 -11.01
N THR A 73 -3.60 -3.36 -12.01
CA THR A 73 -4.60 -3.59 -13.06
C THR A 73 -4.19 -4.76 -13.94
N GLU A 74 -2.93 -4.82 -14.39
CA GLU A 74 -2.42 -5.93 -15.19
C GLU A 74 -2.51 -7.27 -14.45
N ARG A 75 -2.16 -7.28 -13.15
CA ARG A 75 -2.29 -8.50 -12.33
C ARG A 75 -3.75 -8.92 -12.16
N PHE A 76 -4.67 -7.96 -12.00
CA PHE A 76 -6.09 -8.24 -11.91
C PHE A 76 -6.61 -8.81 -13.24
N ASP A 77 -6.26 -8.19 -14.36
CA ASP A 77 -6.67 -8.62 -15.70
C ASP A 77 -6.10 -10.00 -16.05
N ALA A 78 -4.85 -10.28 -15.68
CA ALA A 78 -4.24 -11.59 -15.86
C ALA A 78 -4.98 -12.68 -15.05
N LEU A 79 -5.33 -12.39 -13.79
CA LEU A 79 -6.11 -13.31 -12.96
C LEU A 79 -7.51 -13.53 -13.52
N LEU A 80 -8.17 -12.45 -13.95
CA LEU A 80 -9.50 -12.52 -14.55
C LEU A 80 -9.46 -13.34 -15.84
N ALA A 81 -8.50 -13.08 -16.74
CA ALA A 81 -8.34 -13.82 -17.99
C ALA A 81 -8.15 -15.32 -17.74
N ALA A 82 -7.35 -15.69 -16.73
CA ALA A 82 -7.16 -17.09 -16.34
C ALA A 82 -8.46 -17.75 -15.85
N MET A 83 -9.35 -17.02 -15.17
CA MET A 83 -10.67 -17.53 -14.77
C MET A 83 -11.68 -17.60 -15.92
N GLN A 84 -11.48 -16.81 -16.98
CA GLN A 84 -12.42 -16.72 -18.10
C GLN A 84 -12.17 -17.75 -19.21
N THR A 85 -11.14 -18.59 -19.10
CA THR A 85 -10.85 -19.63 -20.10
C THR A 85 -11.98 -20.67 -20.19
N PRO A 86 -12.20 -21.30 -21.36
CA PRO A 86 -13.21 -22.35 -21.51
C PRO A 86 -13.04 -23.51 -20.52
N GLU A 87 -11.80 -23.89 -20.24
CA GLU A 87 -11.47 -24.99 -19.33
C GLU A 87 -11.80 -24.63 -17.88
N ALA A 88 -11.47 -23.42 -17.44
CA ALA A 88 -11.79 -22.95 -16.09
C ALA A 88 -13.31 -22.84 -15.90
N LYS A 89 -14.03 -22.30 -16.89
CA LYS A 89 -15.49 -22.22 -16.89
C LYS A 89 -16.15 -23.59 -16.84
N ALA A 90 -15.70 -24.52 -17.68
CA ALA A 90 -16.20 -25.89 -17.69
C ALA A 90 -15.89 -26.62 -16.37
N GLY A 91 -14.71 -26.40 -15.80
CA GLY A 91 -14.31 -26.98 -14.52
C GLY A 91 -15.20 -26.50 -13.36
N VAL A 92 -15.52 -25.21 -13.32
CA VAL A 92 -16.44 -24.65 -12.31
C VAL A 92 -17.86 -25.21 -12.50
N ALA A 93 -18.39 -25.21 -13.73
CA ALA A 93 -19.71 -25.79 -14.01
C ALA A 93 -19.78 -27.27 -13.58
N ALA A 94 -18.79 -28.07 -13.98
CA ALA A 94 -18.70 -29.48 -13.59
C ALA A 94 -18.59 -29.68 -12.08
N ALA A 95 -17.93 -28.78 -11.35
CA ALA A 95 -17.86 -28.84 -9.90
C ALA A 95 -19.22 -28.56 -9.23
N PHE A 96 -20.01 -27.63 -9.77
CA PHE A 96 -21.36 -27.36 -9.28
C PHE A 96 -22.36 -28.46 -9.61
N ASP A 97 -22.21 -29.12 -10.78
CA ASP A 97 -23.08 -30.22 -11.22
C ASP A 97 -22.66 -31.58 -10.64
N ALA A 98 -21.53 -31.68 -9.94
CA ALA A 98 -21.00 -32.93 -9.44
C ALA A 98 -21.83 -33.50 -8.29
N THR A 99 -22.08 -34.81 -8.34
CA THR A 99 -22.73 -35.53 -7.23
C THR A 99 -21.76 -35.76 -6.06
N PRO A 100 -22.27 -35.99 -4.84
CA PRO A 100 -21.42 -36.29 -3.68
C PRO A 100 -20.43 -37.44 -3.90
N ASP A 101 -20.84 -38.50 -4.62
CA ASP A 101 -19.97 -39.64 -4.92
C ASP A 101 -18.83 -39.25 -5.89
N GLN A 102 -19.11 -38.41 -6.88
CA GLN A 102 -18.12 -37.90 -7.82
C GLN A 102 -17.11 -36.97 -7.13
N LEU A 103 -17.59 -36.11 -6.22
CA LEU A 103 -16.73 -35.25 -5.40
C LEU A 103 -15.85 -36.08 -4.45
N GLY A 104 -16.41 -37.11 -3.82
CA GLY A 104 -15.68 -38.05 -2.96
C GLY A 104 -14.58 -38.80 -3.70
N ALA A 105 -14.88 -39.30 -4.90
CA ALA A 105 -13.89 -39.98 -5.75
C ALA A 105 -12.75 -39.03 -6.18
N ALA A 106 -13.08 -37.78 -6.54
CA ALA A 106 -12.10 -36.76 -6.88
C ALA A 106 -11.18 -36.43 -5.70
N ALA A 107 -11.72 -36.29 -4.49
CA ALA A 107 -10.94 -36.04 -3.27
C ALA A 107 -9.94 -37.17 -2.96
N VAL A 108 -10.38 -38.42 -3.06
CA VAL A 108 -9.49 -39.59 -2.85
C VAL A 108 -8.38 -39.64 -3.90
N LYS A 109 -8.69 -39.34 -5.17
CA LYS A 109 -7.71 -39.29 -6.26
C LYS A 109 -6.66 -38.19 -6.02
N ALA A 110 -7.08 -37.00 -5.59
CA ALA A 110 -6.18 -35.90 -5.27
C ALA A 110 -5.22 -36.28 -4.12
N ALA A 111 -5.76 -36.81 -3.01
CA ALA A 111 -4.96 -37.23 -1.86
C ALA A 111 -3.92 -38.31 -2.21
N ARG A 112 -4.26 -39.25 -3.10
CA ARG A 112 -3.32 -40.28 -3.58
C ARG A 112 -2.21 -39.71 -4.46
N THR A 113 -2.51 -38.69 -5.24
CA THR A 113 -1.53 -38.03 -6.14
C THR A 113 -0.52 -37.23 -5.32
N THR A 114 -0.97 -36.50 -4.30
CA THR A 114 -0.10 -35.76 -3.38
C THR A 114 0.85 -36.67 -2.62
N ARG A 115 0.43 -37.90 -2.27
CA ARG A 115 1.27 -38.87 -1.55
C ARG A 115 2.35 -39.54 -2.43
N ARG A 116 2.28 -39.37 -3.75
CA ARG A 116 3.24 -39.93 -4.72
C ARG A 116 4.28 -38.91 -5.22
N ARG A 117 4.11 -37.64 -4.88
CA ARG A 117 5.12 -36.59 -5.03
C ARG A 117 5.94 -36.50 -3.74
#